data_AF-A0A926GCN1-F1
#
_entry.id   AF-A0A926GCN1-F1
#
_cell.length_a   1.000
_cell.length_b   1.000
_cell.length_c   1.000
_cell.angle_alpha   90.00
_cell.angle_beta   90.00
_cell.angle_gamma   90.00
#
_symmetry.space_group_name_H-M   'P 1'
#
loop_
_entity.id
_entity.type
_entity.pdbx_description
1 polymer ?
#
loop_
_entity_poly.entity_id
_entity_poly.type
_entity_poly.pdbx_seq_one_letter_code
_entity_poly.pdbx_strand_id
1 'polypeptide(L)'
;MPLTPALADAHATLRRGARFLGSGHCAVEGRYRAKVIGNGLRELDRFLNVLIGEVARSCGIALKRRQDNTANRLRSLRAAMAAADTDYARLRAFGRTRECLFHCAGVVGRGDARGGVMLTTGWRDAAGLRRVPVGDELIVSAGDIADACTYYEALAGQLLAEGALYMAARKQVPRARGPRERDGRTDFGGAQWFAA
;
A
#
# COMPACT_ATOMS: atom_id res chain seq x y z
N MET A 1 -4.76 2.81 17.35
CA MET A 1 -3.68 3.76 16.96
C MET A 1 -4.28 5.16 16.96
N PRO A 2 -3.67 6.16 17.62
CA PRO A 2 -4.11 7.54 17.44
C PRO A 2 -3.84 7.93 15.98
N LEU A 3 -4.89 8.31 15.26
CA LEU A 3 -4.75 8.82 13.89
C LEU A 3 -4.03 10.16 13.99
N THR A 4 -2.83 10.25 13.41
CA THR A 4 -2.22 11.56 13.19
C THR A 4 -3.10 12.34 12.21
N PRO A 5 -3.13 13.68 12.27
CA PRO A 5 -3.89 14.48 11.30
C PRO A 5 -3.56 14.11 9.85
N ALA A 6 -2.26 13.97 9.54
CA ALA A 6 -1.80 13.59 8.20
C ALA A 6 -2.30 12.20 7.76
N LEU A 7 -2.36 11.22 8.66
CA LEU A 7 -2.88 9.90 8.36
C LEU A 7 -4.40 9.92 8.13
N ALA A 8 -5.13 10.68 8.94
CA ALA A 8 -6.57 10.88 8.77
C ALA A 8 -6.88 11.54 7.42
N ASP A 9 -6.11 12.58 7.05
CA ASP A 9 -6.28 13.31 5.79
C ASP A 9 -5.94 12.46 4.57
N ALA A 10 -4.87 11.66 4.62
CA ALA A 10 -4.51 10.74 3.54
C ALA A 10 -5.60 9.69 3.31
N HIS A 11 -6.13 9.11 4.39
CA HIS A 11 -7.23 8.14 4.33
C HIS A 11 -8.51 8.79 3.78
N ALA A 12 -8.89 9.97 4.29
CA ALA A 12 -10.07 10.68 3.83
C ALA A 12 -9.96 11.09 2.35
N THR A 13 -8.77 11.49 1.90
CA THR A 13 -8.49 11.86 0.51
C THR A 13 -8.64 10.68 -0.44
N LEU A 14 -8.06 9.52 -0.11
CA LEU A 14 -8.24 8.31 -0.91
C LEU A 14 -9.72 7.91 -1.02
N ARG A 15 -10.46 7.95 0.10
CA ARG A 15 -11.90 7.64 0.08
C ARG A 15 -12.72 8.63 -0.74
N ARG A 16 -12.46 9.93 -0.61
CA ARG A 16 -13.13 10.94 -1.44
C ARG A 16 -12.83 10.73 -2.93
N GLY A 17 -11.57 10.44 -3.28
CA GLY A 17 -11.17 10.14 -4.64
C GLY A 17 -11.88 8.90 -5.20
N ALA A 18 -11.95 7.82 -4.42
CA ALA A 18 -12.63 6.58 -4.83
C ALA A 18 -14.13 6.81 -5.04
N ARG A 19 -14.79 7.55 -4.14
CA ARG A 19 -16.21 7.92 -4.30
C ARG A 19 -16.45 8.79 -5.51
N PHE A 20 -15.60 9.79 -5.73
CA PHE A 20 -15.69 10.67 -6.88
C PHE A 20 -15.60 9.88 -8.18
N LEU A 21 -14.60 9.01 -8.33
CA LEU A 21 -14.44 8.17 -9.51
C LEU A 21 -15.59 7.17 -9.68
N GLY A 22 -16.02 6.52 -8.59
CA GLY A 22 -17.10 5.51 -8.60
C GLY A 22 -18.49 6.06 -8.84
N SER A 23 -18.73 7.35 -8.56
CA SER A 23 -20.02 8.01 -8.78
C SER A 23 -20.38 8.25 -10.25
N GLY A 24 -19.52 7.85 -11.19
CA GLY A 24 -19.81 7.97 -12.62
C GLY A 24 -19.73 9.38 -13.18
N HIS A 25 -19.23 10.36 -12.41
CA HIS A 25 -18.99 11.74 -12.89
C HIS A 25 -18.01 11.81 -14.09
N CYS A 26 -17.35 10.70 -14.43
CA CYS A 26 -16.66 10.52 -15.70
C CYS A 26 -17.62 10.15 -16.85
N ALA A 27 -18.67 10.94 -17.08
CA ALA A 27 -19.57 10.85 -18.25
C ALA A 27 -18.87 11.22 -19.57
N VAL A 28 -17.56 10.97 -19.66
CA VAL A 28 -16.75 11.22 -20.85
C VAL A 28 -16.94 10.03 -21.77
N GLU A 29 -17.79 10.19 -22.77
CA GLU A 29 -17.94 9.24 -23.86
C GLU A 29 -16.86 9.45 -24.93
N GLY A 30 -16.71 8.47 -25.81
CA GLY A 30 -15.82 8.56 -26.98
C GLY A 30 -14.33 8.46 -26.67
N ARG A 31 -13.52 9.01 -27.57
CA ARG A 31 -12.06 8.73 -27.70
C ARG A 31 -11.20 9.03 -26.46
N TYR A 32 -11.68 9.84 -25.54
CA TYR A 32 -10.92 10.25 -24.35
C TYR A 32 -11.28 9.46 -23.09
N ARG A 33 -12.33 8.65 -23.15
CA ARG A 33 -12.84 7.88 -22.00
C ARG A 33 -11.75 7.04 -21.35
N ALA A 34 -11.01 6.27 -22.14
CA ALA A 34 -9.93 5.41 -21.65
C ALA A 34 -8.88 6.24 -20.88
N LYS A 35 -8.47 7.38 -21.43
CA LYS A 35 -7.45 8.25 -20.80
C LYS A 35 -7.93 8.87 -19.49
N VAL A 36 -9.20 9.27 -19.42
CA VAL A 36 -9.81 9.80 -18.18
C VAL A 36 -9.86 8.73 -17.09
N ILE A 37 -10.30 7.52 -17.42
CA ILE A 37 -10.31 6.39 -16.49
C ILE A 37 -8.87 6.06 -16.04
N GLY A 38 -7.93 5.99 -16.99
CA GLY A 38 -6.51 5.77 -16.70
C GLY A 38 -5.97 6.81 -15.72
N ASN A 39 -6.30 8.10 -15.91
CA ASN A 39 -5.93 9.17 -14.98
C ASN A 39 -6.56 9.02 -13.59
N GLY A 40 -7.86 8.70 -13.53
CA GLY A 40 -8.53 8.45 -12.25
C GLY A 40 -7.83 7.34 -11.45
N LEU A 41 -7.50 6.23 -12.10
CA LEU A 41 -6.77 5.12 -11.47
C LEU A 41 -5.34 5.50 -11.06
N ARG A 42 -4.63 6.32 -11.83
CA ARG A 42 -3.31 6.85 -11.44
C ARG A 42 -3.41 7.70 -10.17
N GLU A 43 -4.46 8.51 -10.05
CA GLU A 43 -4.65 9.36 -8.90
C GLU A 43 -5.01 8.54 -7.64
N LEU A 44 -5.90 7.54 -7.76
CA LEU A 44 -6.18 6.62 -6.66
C LEU A 44 -4.92 5.91 -6.15
N ASP A 45 -4.07 5.46 -7.06
CA ASP A 45 -2.82 4.81 -6.68
C ASP A 45 -1.82 5.78 -6.03
N ARG A 46 -1.78 7.04 -6.47
CA ARG A 46 -0.99 8.09 -5.82
C ARG A 46 -1.51 8.35 -4.40
N PHE A 47 -2.81 8.49 -4.20
CA PHE A 47 -3.41 8.64 -2.87
C PHE A 47 -3.12 7.45 -1.97
N LEU A 48 -3.21 6.22 -2.51
CA LEU A 48 -2.83 5.01 -1.78
C LEU A 48 -1.34 5.01 -1.40
N ASN A 49 -0.46 5.45 -2.28
CA ASN A 49 0.98 5.55 -2.00
C ASN A 49 1.27 6.53 -0.84
N VAL A 50 0.57 7.68 -0.82
CA VAL A 50 0.64 8.63 0.31
C VAL A 50 0.14 7.97 1.60
N LEU A 51 -1.02 7.31 1.58
CA LEU A 51 -1.57 6.61 2.75
C LEU A 51 -0.59 5.56 3.30
N ILE A 52 0.00 4.74 2.44
CA ILE A 52 1.04 3.76 2.83
C ILE A 52 2.22 4.47 3.52
N GLY A 53 2.64 5.62 2.99
CA GLY A 53 3.71 6.42 3.58
C GLY A 53 3.37 7.01 4.95
N GLU A 54 2.11 7.41 5.18
CA GLU A 54 1.62 7.88 6.47
C GLU A 54 1.53 6.73 7.48
N VAL A 55 0.95 5.58 7.10
CA VAL A 55 0.88 4.38 7.97
C VAL A 55 2.27 3.94 8.40
N ALA A 56 3.22 3.88 7.46
CA ALA A 56 4.61 3.55 7.77
C ALA A 56 5.23 4.50 8.80
N ARG A 57 5.02 5.81 8.63
CA ARG A 57 5.49 6.83 9.59
C ARG A 57 4.86 6.67 10.96
N SER A 58 3.55 6.49 11.04
CA SER A 58 2.84 6.23 12.31
C SER A 58 3.31 4.96 13.00
N CYS A 59 3.76 3.96 12.23
CA CYS A 59 4.31 2.70 12.74
C CYS A 59 5.82 2.76 13.04
N GLY A 60 6.50 3.87 12.74
CA GLY A 60 7.96 3.98 12.86
C GLY A 60 8.73 3.07 11.90
N ILE A 61 8.15 2.73 10.74
CA ILE A 61 8.73 1.86 9.71
C ILE A 61 9.35 2.72 8.61
N ALA A 62 10.64 2.50 8.35
CA ALA A 62 11.35 3.17 7.27
C ALA A 62 11.06 2.47 5.93
N LEU A 63 10.40 3.17 5.00
CA LEU A 63 10.22 2.72 3.62
C LEU A 63 11.19 3.45 2.68
N LYS A 64 11.61 2.79 1.61
CA LYS A 64 12.45 3.42 0.56
C LYS A 64 11.68 4.59 -0.07
N ARG A 65 12.32 5.77 -0.16
CA ARG A 65 11.69 7.01 -0.69
C ARG A 65 11.28 6.92 -2.17
N ARG A 66 12.00 6.16 -3.00
CA ARG A 66 11.80 6.09 -4.47
C ARG A 66 11.05 4.83 -4.95
N GLN A 67 10.12 4.31 -4.16
CA GLN A 67 9.24 3.24 -4.64
C GLN A 67 7.94 3.84 -5.21
N ASP A 68 7.98 4.16 -6.50
CA ASP A 68 6.81 4.67 -7.24
C ASP A 68 5.80 3.56 -7.57
N ASN A 69 6.22 2.31 -7.44
CA ASN A 69 5.35 1.15 -7.58
C ASN A 69 4.65 0.86 -6.24
N THR A 70 3.39 1.29 -6.15
CA THR A 70 2.54 1.16 -4.98
C THR A 70 2.38 -0.29 -4.50
N ALA A 71 2.32 -1.27 -5.40
CA ALA A 71 2.26 -2.68 -5.02
C ALA A 71 3.52 -3.15 -4.28
N ASN A 72 4.71 -2.79 -4.79
CA ASN A 72 5.96 -3.11 -4.12
C ASN A 72 6.11 -2.38 -2.78
N ARG A 73 5.63 -1.13 -2.71
CA ARG A 73 5.67 -0.31 -1.49
C ARG A 73 4.76 -0.89 -0.41
N LEU A 74 3.53 -1.28 -0.76
CA LEU A 74 2.60 -1.96 0.14
C LEU A 74 3.17 -3.28 0.66
N ARG A 75 3.69 -4.13 -0.25
CA ARG A 75 4.34 -5.39 0.12
C ARG A 75 5.47 -5.18 1.12
N SER A 76 6.29 -4.15 0.91
CA SER A 76 7.40 -3.82 1.83
C SER A 76 6.89 -3.40 3.21
N LEU A 77 5.83 -2.60 3.27
CA LEU A 77 5.19 -2.22 4.53
C LEU A 77 4.60 -3.44 5.25
N ARG A 78 3.83 -4.27 4.55
CA ARG A 78 3.22 -5.48 5.13
C ARG A 78 4.23 -6.49 5.60
N ALA A 79 5.31 -6.71 4.85
CA ALA A 79 6.43 -7.53 5.30
C ALA A 79 7.03 -7.01 6.63
N ALA A 80 7.21 -5.70 6.76
CA ALA A 80 7.72 -5.10 8.00
C ALA A 80 6.75 -5.22 9.19
N MET A 81 5.44 -5.30 8.92
CA MET A 81 4.40 -5.53 9.93
C MET A 81 4.10 -7.01 10.18
N ALA A 82 4.78 -7.94 9.47
CA ALA A 82 4.43 -9.36 9.42
C ALA A 82 2.97 -9.64 9.01
N ALA A 83 2.41 -8.79 8.14
CA ALA A 83 1.07 -8.93 7.58
C ALA A 83 1.10 -9.68 6.23
N ALA A 84 0.01 -10.40 5.92
CA ALA A 84 -0.12 -11.14 4.68
C ALA A 84 -0.21 -10.22 3.45
N ASP A 85 0.45 -10.58 2.35
CA ASP A 85 0.44 -9.82 1.10
C ASP A 85 -0.52 -10.43 0.06
N THR A 86 -1.82 -10.20 0.26
CA THR A 86 -2.88 -10.72 -0.62
C THR A 86 -3.19 -9.81 -1.82
N ASP A 87 -2.72 -8.56 -1.79
CA ASP A 87 -3.10 -7.51 -2.75
C ASP A 87 -2.11 -7.29 -3.89
N TYR A 88 -0.90 -7.84 -3.75
CA TYR A 88 0.19 -7.59 -4.69
C TYR A 88 -0.18 -7.83 -6.15
N ALA A 89 -0.77 -8.99 -6.44
CA ALA A 89 -1.12 -9.38 -7.80
C ALA A 89 -2.15 -8.41 -8.41
N ARG A 90 -3.17 -8.04 -7.63
CA ARG A 90 -4.24 -7.15 -8.10
C ARG A 90 -3.76 -5.71 -8.28
N LEU A 91 -2.95 -5.17 -7.36
CA LEU A 91 -2.34 -3.84 -7.54
C LEU A 91 -1.36 -3.79 -8.72
N ARG A 92 -0.59 -4.86 -8.96
CA ARG A 92 0.25 -4.94 -10.16
C ARG A 92 -0.58 -4.95 -11.45
N ALA A 93 -1.69 -5.66 -11.44
CA ALA A 93 -2.63 -5.71 -12.56
C ALA A 93 -3.30 -4.34 -12.80
N PHE A 94 -3.73 -3.64 -11.75
CA PHE A 94 -4.21 -2.25 -11.83
C PHE A 94 -3.15 -1.30 -12.38
N GLY A 95 -1.91 -1.43 -11.90
CA GLY A 95 -0.77 -0.68 -12.39
C GLY A 95 -0.56 -0.85 -13.90
N ARG A 96 -0.71 -2.05 -14.45
CA ARG A 96 -0.62 -2.25 -15.91
C ARG A 96 -1.87 -1.76 -16.64
N THR A 97 -3.05 -1.99 -16.08
CA THR A 97 -4.33 -1.57 -16.62
C THR A 97 -4.37 -0.05 -16.84
N ARG A 98 -3.98 0.74 -15.85
CA ARG A 98 -3.97 2.21 -15.98
C ARG A 98 -2.94 2.69 -17.01
N GLU A 99 -1.76 2.06 -17.13
CA GLU A 99 -0.78 2.46 -18.15
C GLU A 99 -1.33 2.17 -19.55
N CYS A 100 -1.99 1.03 -19.74
CA CYS A 100 -2.66 0.68 -21.00
C CYS A 100 -3.75 1.71 -21.37
N LEU A 101 -4.61 2.06 -20.40
CA LEU A 101 -5.66 3.05 -20.59
C LEU A 101 -5.11 4.45 -20.89
N PHE A 102 -4.04 4.85 -20.21
CA PHE A 102 -3.49 6.20 -20.31
C PHE A 102 -2.60 6.41 -21.54
N HIS A 103 -1.72 5.45 -21.85
CA HIS A 103 -0.74 5.56 -22.93
C HIS A 103 -1.19 4.94 -24.24
N CYS A 104 -1.98 3.87 -24.19
CA CYS A 104 -2.41 3.12 -25.38
C CYS A 104 -3.90 3.31 -25.69
N ALA A 105 -4.56 4.27 -25.03
CA ALA A 105 -5.99 4.54 -25.18
C ALA A 105 -6.89 3.30 -25.00
N GLY A 106 -6.44 2.32 -24.21
CA GLY A 106 -7.17 1.08 -23.97
C GLY A 106 -6.78 -0.09 -24.88
N VAL A 107 -5.99 0.11 -25.93
CA VAL A 107 -5.52 -1.00 -26.78
C VAL A 107 -4.36 -1.73 -26.10
N VAL A 108 -4.48 -3.05 -25.93
CA VAL A 108 -3.48 -3.85 -25.23
C VAL A 108 -2.27 -4.10 -26.12
N GLY A 109 -1.23 -3.28 -25.98
CA GLY A 109 0.03 -3.44 -26.72
C GLY A 109 1.04 -4.42 -26.11
N ARG A 110 0.83 -4.88 -24.87
CA ARG A 110 1.80 -5.73 -24.15
C ARG A 110 1.13 -6.58 -23.08
N GLY A 111 1.50 -7.86 -23.00
CA GLY A 111 1.08 -8.74 -21.92
C GLY A 111 1.83 -8.54 -20.60
N ASP A 112 1.50 -9.37 -19.60
CA ASP A 112 2.00 -9.25 -18.23
C ASP A 112 3.53 -9.35 -18.10
N ALA A 113 4.15 -10.12 -18.99
CA ALA A 113 5.58 -10.38 -19.08
C ALA A 113 6.11 -10.06 -20.50
N ARG A 114 7.44 -10.00 -20.66
CA ARG A 114 8.06 -9.82 -21.97
C ARG A 114 7.67 -10.99 -22.88
N GLY A 115 7.11 -10.69 -24.06
CA GLY A 115 6.60 -11.71 -24.98
C GLY A 115 5.27 -12.36 -24.56
N GLY A 116 4.67 -11.93 -23.44
CA GLY A 116 3.37 -12.45 -23.01
C GLY A 116 2.23 -11.98 -23.91
N VAL A 117 1.27 -12.87 -24.17
CA VAL A 117 0.12 -12.64 -25.06
C VAL A 117 -1.15 -12.19 -24.35
N MET A 118 -1.15 -12.13 -23.02
CA MET A 118 -2.29 -11.72 -22.20
C MET A 118 -1.88 -10.63 -21.22
N LEU A 119 -2.73 -9.62 -21.07
CA LEU A 119 -2.70 -8.63 -19.99
C LEU A 119 -3.70 -9.04 -18.91
N THR A 120 -3.23 -9.24 -17.68
CA THR A 120 -4.12 -9.40 -16.53
C THR A 120 -4.50 -8.02 -16.00
N THR A 121 -5.81 -7.78 -15.89
CA THR A 121 -6.39 -6.54 -15.42
C THR A 121 -6.64 -6.56 -13.91
N GLY A 122 -6.82 -5.39 -13.29
CA GLY A 122 -7.19 -5.32 -11.86
C GLY A 122 -8.66 -5.69 -11.58
N TRP A 123 -9.46 -5.81 -12.63
CA TRP A 123 -10.89 -6.13 -12.60
C TRP A 123 -11.10 -7.62 -12.35
N ARG A 124 -12.24 -7.97 -11.75
CA ARG A 124 -12.65 -9.36 -11.59
C ARG A 124 -13.67 -9.79 -12.64
N ASP A 125 -13.62 -11.05 -13.00
CA ASP A 125 -14.67 -11.79 -13.69
C ASP A 125 -14.97 -13.10 -12.94
N ALA A 126 -15.79 -13.98 -13.51
CA ALA A 126 -16.15 -15.26 -12.89
C ALA A 126 -14.95 -16.21 -12.66
N ALA A 127 -13.87 -16.06 -13.43
CA ALA A 127 -12.69 -16.91 -13.37
C ALA A 127 -11.54 -16.33 -12.53
N GLY A 128 -11.67 -15.08 -12.06
CA GLY A 128 -10.66 -14.43 -11.23
C GLY A 128 -10.36 -13.02 -11.72
N LEU A 129 -9.08 -12.67 -11.88
CA LEU A 129 -8.71 -11.40 -12.50
C LEU A 129 -8.87 -11.50 -14.01
N ARG A 130 -9.66 -10.59 -14.60
CA ARG A 130 -9.96 -10.59 -16.03
C ARG A 130 -8.68 -10.46 -16.84
N ARG A 131 -8.56 -11.26 -17.90
CA ARG A 131 -7.42 -11.24 -18.82
C ARG A 131 -7.86 -10.80 -20.21
N VAL A 132 -7.07 -9.94 -20.85
CA VAL A 132 -7.33 -9.40 -22.19
C VAL A 132 -6.16 -9.74 -23.11
N PRO A 133 -6.39 -10.32 -24.30
CA PRO A 133 -5.33 -10.59 -25.27
C PRO A 133 -4.59 -9.34 -25.73
N VAL A 134 -3.33 -9.50 -26.12
CA VAL A 134 -2.59 -8.46 -26.83
C VAL A 134 -3.20 -8.26 -28.22
N GLY A 135 -3.41 -6.99 -28.60
CA GLY A 135 -4.11 -6.60 -29.82
C GLY A 135 -5.56 -6.19 -29.59
N ASP A 136 -6.16 -6.65 -28.49
CA ASP A 136 -7.57 -6.37 -28.18
C ASP A 136 -7.75 -5.04 -27.44
N GLU A 137 -8.99 -4.55 -27.45
CA GLU A 137 -9.39 -3.37 -26.70
C GLU A 137 -9.82 -3.73 -25.27
N LEU A 138 -9.26 -3.02 -24.29
CA LEU A 138 -9.70 -3.08 -22.90
C LEU A 138 -10.97 -2.26 -22.72
N ILE A 139 -12.11 -2.94 -22.82
CA ILE A 139 -13.42 -2.36 -22.49
C ILE A 139 -13.59 -2.30 -20.97
N VAL A 140 -13.75 -1.09 -20.45
CA VAL A 140 -14.00 -0.83 -19.03
C VAL A 140 -15.47 -0.45 -18.84
N SER A 141 -16.22 -1.26 -18.11
CA SER A 141 -17.62 -0.99 -17.75
C SER A 141 -17.73 -0.07 -16.52
N ALA A 142 -18.93 0.44 -16.24
CA ALA A 142 -19.19 1.14 -14.98
C ALA A 142 -19.00 0.22 -13.76
N GLY A 143 -19.35 -1.06 -13.89
CA GLY A 143 -19.14 -2.07 -12.86
C GLY A 143 -17.65 -2.30 -12.55
N ASP A 144 -16.80 -2.27 -13.57
CA ASP A 144 -15.34 -2.37 -13.38
C ASP A 144 -14.81 -1.18 -12.56
N ILE A 145 -15.25 0.05 -12.89
CA ILE A 145 -14.85 1.25 -12.14
C ILE A 145 -15.32 1.17 -10.68
N ALA A 146 -16.56 0.75 -10.45
CA ALA A 146 -17.11 0.56 -9.11
C ALA A 146 -16.29 -0.48 -8.31
N ASP A 147 -15.96 -1.62 -8.92
CA ASP A 147 -15.12 -2.65 -8.31
C ASP A 147 -13.73 -2.13 -7.92
N ALA A 148 -13.05 -1.32 -8.76
CA ALA A 148 -11.82 -0.65 -8.35
C ALA A 148 -12.04 0.27 -7.16
N CYS A 149 -13.08 1.11 -7.20
CA CYS A 149 -13.31 2.09 -6.14
C CYS A 149 -13.56 1.39 -4.80
N THR A 150 -14.42 0.37 -4.77
CA THR A 150 -14.63 -0.49 -3.60
C THR A 150 -13.34 -1.16 -3.14
N TYR A 151 -12.52 -1.65 -4.09
CA TYR A 151 -11.23 -2.24 -3.76
C TYR A 151 -10.28 -1.26 -3.07
N TYR A 152 -10.10 -0.05 -3.61
CA TYR A 152 -9.24 0.97 -3.02
C TYR A 152 -9.76 1.46 -1.66
N GLU A 153 -11.08 1.60 -1.48
CA GLU A 153 -11.68 1.94 -0.18
C GLU A 153 -11.45 0.84 0.86
N ALA A 154 -11.67 -0.42 0.49
CA ALA A 154 -11.46 -1.56 1.39
C ALA A 154 -9.99 -1.67 1.80
N LEU A 155 -9.07 -1.53 0.85
CA LEU A 155 -7.63 -1.56 1.11
C LEU A 155 -7.19 -0.41 2.04
N ALA A 156 -7.79 0.77 1.90
CA ALA A 156 -7.53 1.90 2.79
C ALA A 156 -7.92 1.58 4.25
N GLY A 157 -9.08 0.97 4.45
CA GLY A 157 -9.55 0.54 5.77
C GLY A 157 -8.68 -0.57 6.38
N GLN A 158 -8.30 -1.56 5.57
CA GLN A 158 -7.40 -2.64 5.98
C GLN A 158 -6.04 -2.11 6.44
N LEU A 159 -5.45 -1.18 5.70
CA LEU A 159 -4.17 -0.56 6.06
C LEU A 159 -4.19 0.13 7.43
N LEU A 160 -5.28 0.83 7.76
CA LEU A 160 -5.44 1.45 9.07
C LEU A 160 -5.57 0.41 10.18
N ALA A 161 -6.32 -0.67 9.93
CA ALA A 161 -6.49 -1.76 10.88
C ALA A 161 -5.16 -2.51 11.13
N GLU A 162 -4.43 -2.85 10.06
CA GLU A 162 -3.10 -3.48 10.11
C GLU A 162 -2.11 -2.63 10.92
N GLY A 163 -2.02 -1.33 10.63
CA GLY A 163 -1.15 -0.41 11.38
C GLY A 163 -1.57 -0.27 12.85
N ALA A 164 -2.87 -0.27 13.14
CA ALA A 164 -3.37 -0.23 14.51
C ALA A 164 -3.02 -1.49 15.31
N LEU A 165 -3.17 -2.67 14.70
CA LEU A 165 -2.80 -3.96 15.29
C LEU A 165 -1.29 -4.03 15.55
N TYR A 166 -0.48 -3.65 14.57
CA TYR A 166 0.98 -3.61 14.72
C TYR A 166 1.43 -2.72 15.89
N MET A 167 0.83 -1.52 16.02
CA MET A 167 1.15 -0.61 17.11
C MET A 167 0.68 -1.11 18.48
N ALA A 168 -0.45 -1.82 18.54
CA ALA A 168 -0.91 -2.46 19.77
C ALA A 168 0.06 -3.57 20.21
N ALA A 169 0.48 -4.42 19.27
CA ALA A 169 1.45 -5.49 19.53
C ALA A 169 2.81 -4.94 20.00
N ARG A 170 3.32 -3.87 19.37
CA ARG A 170 4.57 -3.21 19.81
C ARG A 170 4.52 -2.66 21.23
N LYS A 171 3.37 -2.16 21.68
CA LYS A 171 3.22 -1.63 23.05
C LYS A 171 3.22 -2.72 24.12
N GLN A 172 2.88 -3.95 23.75
CA GLN A 172 2.80 -5.08 24.67
C GLN A 172 4.15 -5.74 24.95
N VAL A 173 5.19 -5.47 24.15
CA VAL A 173 6.55 -5.98 24.42
C VAL A 173 7.14 -5.19 25.60
N PRO A 174 7.35 -5.80 26.77
CA PRO A 174 7.98 -5.11 27.89
C PRO A 174 9.39 -4.72 27.45
N ARG A 175 9.77 -3.44 27.61
CA ARG A 175 11.19 -3.08 27.57
C ARG A 175 11.86 -3.88 28.68
N ALA A 176 12.64 -4.89 28.33
CA ALA A 176 13.50 -5.57 29.28
C ALA A 176 14.26 -4.48 30.04
N ARG A 177 14.04 -4.39 31.36
CA ARG A 177 14.89 -3.55 32.21
C ARG A 177 16.31 -4.04 31.97
N GLY A 178 17.17 -3.13 31.50
CA GLY A 178 18.59 -3.40 31.38
C GLY A 178 19.15 -3.93 32.71
N PRO A 179 20.32 -4.59 32.68
CA PRO A 179 20.90 -5.16 33.89
C PRO A 179 20.99 -4.07 34.95
N ARG A 180 20.42 -4.34 36.14
CA ARG A 180 20.72 -3.51 37.32
C ARG A 180 22.23 -3.61 37.52
N GLU A 181 22.91 -2.51 37.23
CA GLU A 181 24.27 -2.26 37.63
C GLU A 181 24.32 -2.52 39.14
N ARG A 182 24.94 -3.64 39.53
CA ARG A 182 25.20 -3.92 40.95
C ARG A 182 26.24 -2.90 41.38
N ASP A 183 25.79 -2.02 42.26
CA ASP A 183 26.61 -1.11 43.04
C ASP A 183 27.68 -1.93 43.80
N GLY A 184 28.86 -2.03 43.21
CA GLY A 184 30.02 -2.73 43.75
C GLY A 184 30.83 -1.79 44.63
N ARG A 185 30.21 -1.27 45.70
CA ARG A 185 30.91 -0.60 46.79
C ARG A 185 31.17 -1.63 47.88
N THR A 186 32.32 -2.29 47.79
CA THR A 186 32.95 -2.92 48.95
C THR A 186 34.19 -2.13 49.28
N ASP A 187 34.00 -1.19 50.20
CA ASP A 187 35.06 -0.66 51.04
C ASP A 187 35.71 -1.83 51.78
N PHE A 188 37.00 -2.07 51.53
CA PHE A 188 37.87 -2.76 52.48
C PHE A 188 38.95 -1.76 52.89
N GLY A 189 38.72 -1.17 54.05
CA GLY A 189 39.72 -0.39 54.76
C GLY A 189 40.85 -1.29 55.28
N GLY A 190 42.05 -0.72 55.22
CA GLY A 190 43.09 -0.78 56.24
C GLY A 190 43.42 -2.11 56.92
N ALA A 191 44.59 -2.64 56.58
CA ALA A 191 45.48 -3.24 57.59
C ALA A 191 46.94 -3.01 57.17
N GLN A 192 47.55 -1.98 57.76
CA GLN A 192 49.01 -1.89 57.93
C GLN A 192 49.44 -2.96 58.94
N TRP A 193 50.49 -3.74 58.65
CA TRP A 193 51.40 -4.29 59.66
C TRP A 193 52.83 -4.40 59.11
N PHE A 194 53.77 -3.96 59.95
CA PHE A 194 55.21 -3.86 59.76
C PHE A 194 55.96 -5.20 59.87
N ALA A 195 57.11 -5.25 59.19
CA ALA A 195 58.42 -5.84 59.55
C ALA A 195 58.52 -7.27 60.15
N ALA A 196 59.34 -8.09 59.48
CA ALA A 196 60.64 -8.56 60.00
C ALA A 196 61.56 -8.91 58.80
#